data_AF-X0W3H9-F1
#
_entry.id   AF-X0W3H9-F1
#
_cell.length_a   1.000
_cell.length_b   1.000
_cell.length_c   1.000
_cell.angle_alpha   90.00
_cell.angle_beta   90.00
_cell.angle_gamma   90.00
#
_symmetry.space_group_name_H-M   'P 1'
#
loop_
_entity.id
_entity.type
_entity.pdbx_description
1 polymer ?
#
loop_
_entity_poly.entity_id
_entity_poly.type
_entity_poly.pdbx_seq_one_letter_code
_entity_poly.pdbx_strand_id
1 'polypeptide(L)'
;NILGTMCPSYRLTRDEEFSTRGRANALRLALAGGFGPRGLTDARMQEVMEGCLSCKACKSECPSNVDMAKLKGEFLQRYHDVHGTTLYERFIAGSPRMSRLLSGWTAPMINRIQRTKLFRKTLEKVAGVDSRRTLPEYAAEPFPKWFARRADPNGETEKKVVLFDDTFMNFHQPGVGISAVELLQSCGYRVIPARAGCCQRPRISHGFLRLAKRDGEKTLRNLDAFIDRGLKIVVCEPGCASALTDDLPDLIDDED
;
A
#
# COMPACT_ATOMS: atom_id res chain seq x y z
N ASN A 1 28.69 -16.69 3.27
CA ASN A 1 27.81 -15.64 3.84
C ASN A 1 27.19 -14.84 2.71
N ILE A 2 25.99 -15.22 2.26
CA ILE A 2 25.19 -14.40 1.31
C ILE A 2 24.23 -13.56 2.17
N LEU A 3 24.79 -12.66 2.97
CA LEU A 3 24.05 -11.73 3.83
C LEU A 3 23.70 -10.48 3.01
N GLY A 4 22.85 -10.65 2.00
CA GLY A 4 22.37 -9.52 1.19
C GLY A 4 21.03 -9.86 0.56
N THR A 5 20.02 -9.02 0.80
CA THR A 5 18.70 -9.23 0.24
C THR A 5 18.68 -8.90 -1.26
N MET A 6 18.81 -9.95 -2.09
CA MET A 6 18.72 -9.82 -3.55
C MET A 6 17.29 -9.57 -4.02
N CYS A 7 17.13 -8.75 -5.07
CA CYS A 7 15.82 -8.43 -5.63
C CYS A 7 15.09 -9.70 -6.09
N PRO A 8 13.84 -9.94 -5.67
CA PRO A 8 13.10 -11.14 -6.05
C PRO A 8 12.93 -11.32 -7.56
N SER A 9 12.76 -10.22 -8.31
CA SER A 9 12.67 -10.26 -9.77
C SER A 9 13.95 -10.80 -10.40
N TYR A 10 15.12 -10.33 -9.95
CA TYR A 10 16.41 -10.86 -10.42
C TYR A 10 16.59 -12.34 -10.06
N ARG A 11 16.18 -12.76 -8.85
CA ARG A 11 16.28 -14.17 -8.44
C ARG A 11 15.48 -15.09 -9.36
N LEU A 12 14.36 -14.59 -9.89
CA LEU A 12 13.49 -15.31 -10.82
C LEU A 12 14.04 -15.28 -12.26
N THR A 13 14.38 -14.09 -12.78
CA THR A 13 14.72 -13.90 -14.20
C THR A 13 16.19 -14.14 -14.51
N ARG A 14 17.09 -13.94 -13.52
CA ARG A 14 18.55 -13.89 -13.67
C ARG A 14 19.07 -12.80 -14.60
N ASP A 15 18.21 -11.87 -15.01
CA ASP A 15 18.57 -10.74 -15.86
C ASP A 15 18.92 -9.52 -15.00
N GLU A 16 20.14 -9.01 -15.21
CA GLU A 16 20.77 -7.96 -14.41
C GLU A 16 19.95 -6.68 -14.33
N GLU A 17 19.16 -6.35 -15.35
CA GLU A 17 18.32 -5.15 -15.33
C GLU A 17 17.28 -5.16 -14.20
N PHE A 18 16.86 -6.36 -13.77
CA PHE A 18 15.94 -6.55 -12.66
C PHE A 18 16.65 -6.68 -11.30
N SER A 19 17.96 -6.43 -11.23
CA SER A 19 18.69 -6.27 -9.98
C SER A 19 18.52 -4.85 -9.41
N THR A 20 18.88 -4.63 -8.14
CA THR A 20 18.88 -3.26 -7.56
C THR A 20 19.85 -2.36 -8.33
N ARG A 21 21.04 -2.87 -8.64
CA ARG A 21 22.08 -2.16 -9.38
C ARG A 21 21.64 -1.86 -10.81
N GLY A 22 21.01 -2.82 -11.48
CA GLY A 22 20.49 -2.67 -12.84
C GLY A 22 19.51 -1.50 -12.93
N ARG A 23 18.54 -1.43 -12.00
CA ARG A 23 17.56 -0.33 -11.95
C ARG A 23 18.18 1.03 -11.66
N ALA A 24 19.13 1.08 -10.72
CA ALA A 24 19.84 2.31 -10.41
C ALA A 24 20.63 2.81 -11.63
N ASN A 25 21.30 1.91 -12.36
CA ASN A 25 22.01 2.27 -13.58
C ASN A 25 21.07 2.67 -14.72
N ALA A 26 19.90 2.02 -14.85
CA ALA A 26 18.88 2.42 -15.81
C ALA A 26 18.38 3.86 -15.55
N LEU A 27 18.08 4.22 -14.29
CA LEU A 27 17.77 5.61 -13.92
C LEU A 27 18.90 6.57 -14.26
N ARG A 28 20.14 6.23 -13.91
CA ARG A 28 21.32 7.05 -14.19
C ARG A 28 21.48 7.28 -15.69
N LEU A 29 21.33 6.25 -16.51
CA LEU A 29 21.40 6.34 -17.97
C LEU A 29 20.27 7.22 -18.52
N ALA A 30 19.04 7.09 -18.01
CA ALA A 30 17.92 7.94 -18.42
C ALA A 30 18.15 9.42 -18.08
N LEU A 31 18.70 9.72 -16.90
CA LEU A 31 19.06 11.09 -16.50
C LEU A 31 20.23 11.66 -17.31
N ALA A 32 21.18 10.81 -17.71
CA ALA A 32 22.32 11.20 -18.54
C ALA A 32 21.99 11.33 -20.05
N GLY A 33 20.71 11.20 -20.44
CA GLY A 33 20.29 11.27 -21.85
C GLY A 33 20.53 10.00 -22.67
N GLY A 34 20.92 8.90 -22.04
CA GLY A 34 21.20 7.61 -22.70
C GLY A 34 19.99 6.95 -23.36
N PHE A 35 18.77 7.34 -23.00
CA PHE A 35 17.51 6.88 -23.63
C PHE A 35 16.96 7.85 -24.69
N GLY A 36 17.81 8.76 -25.20
CA GLY A 36 17.40 9.75 -26.19
C GLY A 36 16.34 10.73 -25.64
N PRO A 37 15.49 11.30 -26.51
CA PRO A 37 14.57 12.37 -26.12
C PRO A 37 13.47 11.92 -25.15
N ARG A 38 13.18 10.61 -25.08
CA ARG A 38 12.17 10.06 -24.15
C ARG A 38 12.69 9.94 -22.72
N GLY A 39 13.99 9.74 -22.52
CA GLY A 39 14.62 9.77 -21.19
C GLY A 39 13.87 8.94 -20.13
N LEU A 40 13.38 9.62 -19.09
CA LEU A 40 12.62 9.03 -17.97
C LEU A 40 11.19 8.59 -18.31
N THR A 41 10.75 8.66 -19.56
CA THR A 41 9.45 8.16 -20.00
C THR A 41 9.58 7.10 -21.11
N ASP A 42 10.77 6.53 -21.27
CA ASP A 42 11.00 5.43 -22.21
C ASP A 42 10.32 4.12 -21.75
N ALA A 43 9.79 3.35 -22.71
CA ALA A 43 9.10 2.09 -22.44
C ALA A 43 10.01 1.03 -21.81
N ARG A 44 11.28 0.96 -22.21
CA ARG A 44 12.23 -0.01 -21.62
C ARG A 44 12.51 0.31 -20.16
N MET A 45 12.54 1.61 -19.83
CA MET A 45 12.68 2.05 -18.45
C MET A 45 11.45 1.65 -17.61
N GLN A 46 10.26 1.72 -18.20
CA GLN A 46 9.02 1.30 -17.56
C GLN A 46 9.02 -0.20 -17.25
N GLU A 47 9.43 -1.06 -18.17
CA GLU A 47 9.51 -2.51 -17.95
C GLU A 47 10.43 -2.87 -16.76
N VAL A 48 11.62 -2.24 -16.71
CA VAL A 48 12.61 -2.44 -15.64
C VAL A 48 12.05 -2.01 -14.28
N MET A 49 11.34 -0.88 -14.25
CA MET A 49 10.74 -0.34 -13.02
C MET A 49 9.49 -1.11 -12.59
N GLU A 50 8.67 -1.58 -13.52
CA GLU A 50 7.48 -2.37 -13.23
C GLU A 50 7.84 -3.67 -12.48
N GLY A 51 8.95 -4.31 -12.85
CA GLY A 51 9.46 -5.50 -12.16
C GLY A 51 9.90 -5.25 -10.70
N CYS A 52 9.97 -3.99 -10.24
CA CYS A 52 10.29 -3.67 -8.84
C CYS A 52 9.06 -3.85 -7.94
N LEU A 53 9.15 -4.72 -6.93
CA LEU A 53 8.07 -4.96 -5.96
C LEU A 53 7.90 -3.86 -4.91
N SER A 54 8.75 -2.82 -4.92
CA SER A 54 8.75 -1.76 -3.90
C SER A 54 8.90 -2.28 -2.47
N CYS A 55 9.60 -3.41 -2.27
CA CYS A 55 9.77 -4.05 -0.96
C CYS A 55 10.75 -3.33 -0.02
N LYS A 56 11.47 -2.31 -0.51
CA LYS A 56 12.46 -1.50 0.22
C LYS A 56 13.66 -2.23 0.84
N ALA A 57 13.83 -3.53 0.60
CA ALA A 57 15.03 -4.25 1.05
C ALA A 57 16.34 -3.59 0.56
N CYS A 58 16.33 -3.07 -0.66
CA CYS A 58 17.45 -2.30 -1.21
C CYS A 58 17.79 -1.02 -0.43
N LYS A 59 16.81 -0.36 0.18
CA LYS A 59 17.02 0.83 1.02
C LYS A 59 17.79 0.45 2.28
N SER A 60 17.32 -0.60 2.97
CA SER A 60 17.93 -1.09 4.21
C SER A 60 19.37 -1.60 4.04
N GLU A 61 19.70 -2.17 2.89
CA GLU A 61 21.04 -2.69 2.59
C GLU A 61 21.99 -1.62 2.03
N CYS A 62 21.45 -0.47 1.60
CA CYS A 62 22.26 0.58 0.98
C CYS A 62 22.93 1.43 2.07
N PRO A 63 24.28 1.54 2.11
CA PRO A 63 24.97 2.39 3.09
C PRO A 63 24.63 3.88 2.92
N SER A 64 24.12 4.28 1.75
CA SER A 64 23.66 5.63 1.45
C SER A 64 22.12 5.78 1.53
N ASN A 65 21.40 4.75 2.00
CA ASN A 65 19.93 4.76 2.14
C ASN A 65 19.15 5.11 0.85
N VAL A 66 19.67 4.73 -0.32
CA VAL A 66 18.98 4.98 -1.59
C VAL A 66 17.69 4.14 -1.68
N ASP A 67 16.54 4.82 -1.76
CA ASP A 67 15.24 4.17 -1.84
C ASP A 67 14.78 4.01 -3.30
N MET A 68 15.03 2.83 -3.89
CA MET A 68 14.55 2.50 -5.24
C MET A 68 13.02 2.41 -5.32
N ALA A 69 12.31 2.15 -4.22
CA ALA A 69 10.85 2.13 -4.22
C ALA A 69 10.29 3.55 -4.38
N LYS A 70 10.90 4.54 -3.70
CA LYS A 70 10.58 5.96 -3.88
C LYS A 70 10.85 6.41 -5.32
N LEU A 71 12.04 6.11 -5.84
CA LEU A 71 12.42 6.45 -7.21
C LEU A 71 11.50 5.80 -8.26
N LYS A 72 11.06 4.56 -8.02
CA LYS A 72 10.04 3.90 -8.86
C LYS A 72 8.72 4.68 -8.84
N GLY A 73 8.24 5.11 -7.67
CA GLY A 73 7.02 5.90 -7.54
C GLY A 73 7.09 7.20 -8.34
N GLU A 74 8.19 7.94 -8.21
CA GLU A 74 8.43 9.18 -8.96
C GLU A 74 8.49 8.95 -10.46
N PHE A 75 9.23 7.93 -10.88
CA PHE A 75 9.29 7.51 -12.27
C PHE A 75 7.88 7.19 -12.82
N LEU A 76 7.10 6.38 -12.11
CA LEU A 76 5.75 6.00 -12.56
C LEU A 76 4.80 7.19 -12.65
N GLN A 77 4.83 8.12 -11.68
CA GLN A 77 4.01 9.34 -11.75
C GLN A 77 4.32 10.13 -13.03
N ARG A 78 5.61 10.31 -13.35
CA ARG A 78 6.04 11.01 -14.58
C ARG A 78 5.70 10.24 -15.85
N TYR A 79 5.84 8.92 -15.81
CA TYR A 79 5.44 8.06 -16.93
C TYR A 79 3.95 8.18 -17.21
N HIS A 80 3.11 8.16 -16.17
CA HIS A 80 1.66 8.31 -16.27
C HIS A 80 1.24 9.70 -16.76
N ASP A 81 1.99 10.75 -16.43
CA ASP A 81 1.70 12.10 -16.92
C ASP A 81 1.81 12.22 -18.45
N VAL A 82 2.69 11.40 -19.06
CA VAL A 82 2.92 11.41 -20.51
C VAL A 82 2.07 10.35 -21.23
N HIS A 83 2.00 9.15 -20.68
CA HIS A 83 1.39 7.99 -21.35
C HIS A 83 -0.03 7.67 -20.86
N GLY A 84 -0.49 8.34 -19.81
CA GLY A 84 -1.72 8.00 -19.11
C GLY A 84 -1.58 6.73 -18.27
N THR A 85 -2.70 6.29 -17.70
CA THR A 85 -2.77 5.12 -16.81
C THR A 85 -3.65 4.03 -17.43
N THR A 86 -3.33 2.78 -17.14
CA THR A 86 -4.14 1.61 -17.49
C THR A 86 -5.38 1.48 -16.58
N LEU A 87 -6.32 0.62 -16.98
CA LEU A 87 -7.47 0.27 -16.14
C LEU A 87 -7.05 -0.48 -14.86
N TYR A 88 -6.04 -1.35 -14.98
CA TYR A 88 -5.47 -2.08 -13.85
C TYR A 88 -4.95 -1.14 -12.77
N GLU A 89 -4.12 -0.17 -13.15
CA GLU A 89 -3.53 0.79 -12.23
C GLU A 89 -4.60 1.64 -11.53
N ARG A 90 -5.61 2.09 -12.28
CA ARG A 90 -6.75 2.81 -11.70
C ARG A 90 -7.55 1.94 -10.72
N PHE A 91 -7.71 0.65 -11.01
CA PHE A 91 -8.37 -0.30 -10.12
C PHE A 91 -7.60 -0.47 -8.82
N ILE A 92 -6.27 -0.62 -8.88
CA ILE A 92 -5.43 -0.72 -7.68
C ILE A 92 -5.45 0.58 -6.87
N ALA A 93 -5.29 1.73 -7.52
CA ALA A 93 -5.34 3.05 -6.87
C ALA A 93 -6.70 3.36 -6.22
N GLY A 94 -7.77 2.83 -6.80
CA GLY A 94 -9.15 2.94 -6.31
C GLY A 94 -9.55 1.86 -5.30
N SER A 95 -8.71 0.86 -5.04
CA SER A 95 -9.06 -0.30 -4.22
C SER A 95 -9.60 0.06 -2.83
N PRO A 96 -9.09 1.05 -2.07
CA PRO A 96 -9.63 1.35 -0.73
C PRO A 96 -11.08 1.84 -0.75
N ARG A 97 -11.46 2.61 -1.79
CA ARG A 97 -12.84 3.07 -1.97
C ARG A 97 -13.74 1.91 -2.34
N MET A 98 -13.27 1.04 -3.24
CA MET A 98 -14.01 -0.15 -3.65
C MET A 98 -14.22 -1.12 -2.47
N SER A 99 -13.20 -1.38 -1.65
CA SER A 99 -13.33 -2.25 -0.48
C SER A 99 -14.37 -1.75 0.52
N ARG A 100 -14.43 -0.43 0.73
CA ARG A 100 -15.48 0.17 1.57
C ARG A 100 -16.88 -0.03 0.99
N LEU A 101 -17.04 0.07 -0.33
CA LEU A 101 -18.34 -0.04 -1.01
C LEU A 101 -18.84 -1.48 -1.16
N LEU A 102 -17.92 -2.43 -1.38
CA LEU A 102 -18.24 -3.81 -1.71
C LEU A 102 -18.24 -4.76 -0.48
N SER A 103 -17.77 -4.28 0.67
CA SER A 103 -17.86 -5.00 1.94
C SER A 103 -19.22 -4.85 2.60
N GLY A 104 -19.51 -5.68 3.60
CA GLY A 104 -20.79 -5.72 4.29
C GLY A 104 -21.78 -6.69 3.64
N TRP A 105 -23.04 -6.29 3.57
CA TRP A 105 -24.14 -7.18 3.20
C TRP A 105 -24.07 -7.67 1.74
N THR A 106 -23.43 -6.92 0.84
CA THR A 106 -23.21 -7.30 -0.57
C THR A 106 -22.02 -8.26 -0.76
N ALA A 107 -21.13 -8.35 0.22
CA ALA A 107 -19.88 -9.10 0.11
C ALA A 107 -20.07 -10.59 -0.26
N PRO A 108 -21.01 -11.35 0.34
CA PRO A 108 -21.19 -12.77 -0.02
C PRO A 108 -21.53 -12.98 -1.51
N MET A 109 -22.37 -12.11 -2.07
CA MET A 109 -22.75 -12.15 -3.49
C MET A 109 -21.55 -11.82 -4.38
N ILE A 110 -20.83 -10.74 -4.04
CA ILE A 110 -19.66 -10.29 -4.80
C ILE A 110 -18.55 -11.34 -4.76
N ASN A 111 -18.26 -11.93 -3.60
CA ASN A 111 -17.27 -12.99 -3.45
C ASN A 111 -17.65 -14.23 -4.26
N ARG A 112 -18.94 -14.59 -4.32
CA ARG A 112 -19.41 -15.69 -5.17
C ARG A 112 -19.15 -15.41 -6.66
N ILE A 113 -19.40 -14.18 -7.12
CA ILE A 113 -19.10 -13.76 -8.50
C ILE A 113 -17.59 -13.82 -8.77
N GLN A 114 -16.76 -13.28 -7.87
CA GLN A 114 -15.30 -13.27 -7.99
C GLN A 114 -14.67 -14.67 -8.07
N ARG A 115 -15.32 -15.67 -7.46
CA ARG A 115 -14.87 -17.07 -7.52
C ARG A 115 -15.13 -17.75 -8.86
N THR A 116 -15.98 -17.19 -9.73
CA THR A 116 -16.31 -17.81 -11.02
C THR A 116 -15.18 -17.67 -12.04
N LYS A 117 -14.93 -18.75 -12.82
CA LYS A 117 -13.93 -18.73 -13.90
C LYS A 117 -14.25 -17.68 -14.96
N LEU A 118 -15.54 -17.47 -15.25
CA LEU A 118 -15.98 -16.48 -16.23
C LEU A 118 -15.58 -15.07 -15.80
N PHE A 119 -15.87 -14.69 -14.56
CA PHE A 119 -15.46 -13.38 -14.03
C PHE A 119 -13.95 -13.19 -14.10
N ARG A 120 -13.15 -14.17 -13.66
CA ARG A 120 -11.68 -14.08 -13.67
C ARG A 120 -11.12 -13.94 -15.09
N LYS A 121 -11.65 -14.71 -16.06
CA LYS A 121 -11.24 -14.58 -17.48
C LYS A 121 -11.64 -13.23 -18.08
N THR A 122 -12.80 -12.70 -17.72
CA THR A 122 -13.22 -11.35 -18.16
C THR A 122 -12.33 -10.29 -17.55
N LEU A 123 -12.00 -10.40 -16.26
CA LEU A 123 -11.13 -9.47 -15.56
C LEU A 123 -9.70 -9.50 -16.12
N GLU A 124 -9.19 -10.67 -16.47
CA GLU A 124 -7.91 -10.83 -17.17
C GLU A 124 -7.88 -10.08 -18.51
N LYS A 125 -8.95 -10.22 -19.32
CA LYS A 125 -9.05 -9.54 -20.62
C LYS A 125 -9.20 -8.02 -20.51
N VAL A 126 -9.94 -7.54 -19.51
CA VAL A 126 -10.28 -6.10 -19.39
C VAL A 126 -9.25 -5.33 -18.58
N ALA A 127 -8.72 -5.94 -17.53
CA ALA A 127 -7.87 -5.28 -16.53
C ALA A 127 -6.53 -6.00 -16.33
N GLY A 128 -6.16 -6.99 -17.14
CA GLY A 128 -4.85 -7.64 -17.08
C GLY A 128 -4.59 -8.45 -15.80
N VAL A 129 -5.61 -8.69 -14.97
CA VAL A 129 -5.44 -9.48 -13.75
C VAL A 129 -5.45 -10.97 -14.11
N ASP A 130 -4.29 -11.61 -14.01
CA ASP A 130 -4.12 -13.04 -14.31
C ASP A 130 -5.21 -13.89 -13.63
N SER A 131 -5.91 -14.70 -14.42
CA SER A 131 -7.09 -15.44 -13.96
C SER A 131 -6.78 -16.55 -12.95
N ARG A 132 -5.50 -16.89 -12.74
CA ARG A 132 -5.03 -17.81 -11.70
C ARG A 132 -4.90 -17.15 -10.34
N ARG A 133 -4.92 -15.81 -10.26
CA ARG A 133 -4.86 -15.08 -8.99
C ARG A 133 -6.16 -15.26 -8.21
N THR A 134 -6.00 -15.49 -6.91
CA THR A 134 -7.12 -15.39 -5.96
C THR A 134 -7.29 -13.92 -5.58
N LEU A 135 -8.47 -13.37 -5.90
CA LEU A 135 -8.81 -12.02 -5.48
C LEU A 135 -9.13 -11.99 -3.98
N PRO A 136 -8.78 -10.89 -3.28
CA PRO A 136 -9.08 -10.75 -1.87
C PRO A 136 -10.59 -10.67 -1.67
N GLU A 137 -11.11 -11.50 -0.77
CA GLU A 137 -12.54 -11.53 -0.46
C GLU A 137 -12.93 -10.31 0.36
N TYR A 138 -14.13 -9.78 0.14
CA TYR A 138 -14.69 -8.74 0.99
C TYR A 138 -15.34 -9.36 2.24
N ALA A 139 -15.21 -8.69 3.38
CA ALA A 139 -15.79 -9.13 4.63
C ALA A 139 -17.31 -8.90 4.66
N ALA A 140 -18.07 -9.93 5.02
CA ALA A 140 -19.52 -9.82 5.22
C ALA A 140 -19.86 -8.96 6.45
N GLU A 141 -19.02 -9.00 7.48
CA GLU A 141 -19.05 -8.07 8.60
C GLU A 141 -17.73 -7.30 8.65
N PRO A 142 -17.70 -6.04 8.19
CA PRO A 142 -16.51 -5.18 8.26
C PRO A 142 -16.10 -4.90 9.71
N PHE A 143 -14.79 -4.73 9.94
CA PHE A 143 -14.26 -4.45 11.29
C PHE A 143 -14.94 -3.26 11.99
N PRO A 144 -15.24 -2.11 11.33
CA PRO A 144 -15.92 -1.00 12.01
C PRO A 144 -17.30 -1.37 12.54
N LYS A 145 -18.02 -2.24 11.83
CA LYS A 145 -19.35 -2.72 12.23
C LYS A 145 -19.26 -3.68 13.41
N TRP A 146 -18.31 -4.62 13.36
CA TRP A 146 -18.02 -5.50 14.49
C TRP A 146 -17.60 -4.69 15.73
N PHE A 147 -16.67 -3.75 15.57
CA PHE A 147 -16.12 -2.95 16.68
C PHE A 147 -17.20 -2.12 17.38
N ALA A 148 -18.12 -1.54 16.63
CA ALA A 148 -19.20 -0.70 17.17
C ALA A 148 -20.24 -1.46 18.02
N ARG A 149 -20.32 -2.80 17.90
CA ARG A 149 -21.31 -3.64 18.62
C ARG A 149 -20.80 -4.19 19.94
N ARG A 150 -19.50 -4.03 20.22
CA ARG A 150 -18.83 -4.64 21.36
C ARG A 150 -18.82 -3.69 22.56
N ALA A 151 -18.93 -4.25 23.76
CA ALA A 151 -18.56 -3.53 24.97
C ALA A 151 -17.03 -3.40 25.05
N ASP A 152 -16.53 -2.26 25.50
CA ASP A 152 -15.12 -2.08 25.81
C ASP A 152 -14.90 -2.42 27.30
N PRO A 153 -14.32 -3.58 27.66
CA PRO A 153 -14.06 -3.94 29.05
C PRO A 153 -13.14 -2.94 29.77
N ASN A 154 -12.39 -2.13 29.01
CA ASN A 154 -11.45 -1.15 29.53
C ASN A 154 -11.92 0.30 29.30
N GLY A 155 -13.22 0.54 29.09
CA GLY A 155 -13.74 1.86 28.70
C GLY A 155 -13.30 3.03 29.59
N GLU A 156 -13.09 2.77 30.89
CA GLU A 156 -12.71 3.77 31.92
C GLU A 156 -11.20 3.83 32.20
N THR A 157 -10.36 3.02 31.54
CA THR A 157 -8.91 3.05 31.77
C THR A 157 -8.24 4.29 31.19
N GLU A 158 -7.16 4.74 31.84
CA GLU A 158 -6.27 5.76 31.30
C GLU A 158 -5.26 5.20 30.28
N LYS A 159 -5.05 3.89 30.24
CA LYS A 159 -4.19 3.22 29.26
C LYS A 159 -4.85 3.21 27.89
N LYS A 160 -4.66 4.25 27.08
CA LYS A 160 -5.26 4.39 25.74
C LYS A 160 -4.24 4.06 24.65
N VAL A 161 -4.66 3.31 23.65
CA VAL A 161 -3.86 3.02 22.45
C VAL A 161 -4.71 3.20 21.20
N VAL A 162 -4.13 3.77 20.17
CA VAL A 162 -4.80 3.95 18.87
C VAL A 162 -4.42 2.78 17.97
N LEU A 163 -5.40 2.14 17.36
CA LEU A 163 -5.18 1.11 16.34
C LEU A 163 -5.44 1.72 14.97
N PHE A 164 -4.43 1.72 14.11
CA PHE A 164 -4.59 2.10 12.71
C PHE A 164 -5.35 0.99 11.97
N ASP A 165 -6.66 1.19 11.81
CA ASP A 165 -7.55 0.30 11.10
C ASP A 165 -7.36 0.44 9.58
N ASP A 166 -6.41 -0.31 9.03
CA ASP A 166 -6.09 -0.26 7.60
C ASP A 166 -7.24 -0.78 6.72
N THR A 167 -7.07 -0.66 5.40
CA THR A 167 -8.11 -1.07 4.42
C THR A 167 -8.40 -2.57 4.44
N PHE A 168 -7.38 -3.41 4.60
CA PHE A 168 -7.53 -4.86 4.65
C PHE A 168 -8.17 -5.29 5.95
N MET A 169 -7.69 -4.79 7.08
CA MET A 169 -8.32 -4.99 8.38
C MET A 169 -9.79 -4.58 8.36
N ASN A 170 -10.10 -3.43 7.75
CA ASN A 170 -11.47 -2.95 7.71
C ASN A 170 -12.42 -3.81 6.87
N PHE A 171 -11.97 -4.26 5.69
CA PHE A 171 -12.90 -4.70 4.64
C PHE A 171 -12.60 -6.07 4.03
N HIS A 172 -11.47 -6.70 4.36
CA HIS A 172 -11.06 -7.98 3.79
C HIS A 172 -10.78 -9.04 4.86
N GLN A 173 -9.95 -8.71 5.84
CA GLN A 173 -9.54 -9.59 6.93
C GLN A 173 -9.77 -8.96 8.32
N PRO A 174 -11.04 -8.71 8.72
CA PRO A 174 -11.37 -8.17 10.05
C PRO A 174 -10.78 -8.95 11.21
N GLY A 175 -10.55 -10.26 11.04
CA GLY A 175 -9.93 -11.12 12.06
C GLY A 175 -8.61 -10.57 12.59
N VAL A 176 -7.77 -9.96 11.76
CA VAL A 176 -6.50 -9.36 12.19
C VAL A 176 -6.75 -8.20 13.17
N GLY A 177 -7.72 -7.33 12.85
CA GLY A 177 -8.09 -6.21 13.73
C GLY A 177 -8.77 -6.66 15.01
N ILE A 178 -9.62 -7.68 14.92
CA ILE A 178 -10.29 -8.30 16.07
C ILE A 178 -9.23 -8.85 17.03
N SER A 179 -8.30 -9.67 16.55
CA SER A 179 -7.23 -10.22 17.38
C SER A 179 -6.32 -9.15 17.97
N ALA A 180 -6.01 -8.08 17.23
CA ALA A 180 -5.24 -6.96 17.74
C ALA A 180 -5.97 -6.24 18.89
N VAL A 181 -7.28 -6.01 18.73
CA VAL A 181 -8.12 -5.40 19.76
C VAL A 181 -8.18 -6.28 21.02
N GLU A 182 -8.47 -7.56 20.86
CA GLU A 182 -8.55 -8.53 21.97
C GLU A 182 -7.22 -8.62 22.73
N LEU A 183 -6.10 -8.69 22.01
CA LEU A 183 -4.77 -8.73 22.62
C LEU A 183 -4.49 -7.45 23.43
N LEU A 184 -4.66 -6.27 22.83
CA LEU A 184 -4.42 -5.00 23.51
C LEU A 184 -5.35 -4.81 24.72
N GLN A 185 -6.62 -5.23 24.60
CA GLN A 185 -7.56 -5.18 25.71
C GLN A 185 -7.18 -6.15 26.85
N SER A 186 -6.67 -7.35 26.54
CA SER A 186 -6.16 -8.26 27.57
C SER A 186 -4.92 -7.72 28.29
N CYS A 187 -4.16 -6.82 27.65
CA CYS A 187 -3.09 -6.05 28.28
C CYS A 187 -3.57 -4.82 29.08
N GLY A 188 -4.89 -4.61 29.20
CA GLY A 188 -5.50 -3.52 29.96
C GLY A 188 -5.59 -2.18 29.23
N TYR A 189 -5.42 -2.16 27.90
CA TYR A 189 -5.59 -0.95 27.10
C TYR A 189 -7.05 -0.76 26.65
N ARG A 190 -7.48 0.49 26.62
CA ARG A 190 -8.61 0.95 25.81
C ARG A 190 -8.13 1.18 24.38
N VAL A 191 -8.71 0.45 23.44
CA VAL A 191 -8.36 0.52 22.02
C VAL A 191 -9.26 1.51 21.31
N ILE A 192 -8.65 2.47 20.61
CA ILE A 192 -9.34 3.50 19.83
C ILE A 192 -9.03 3.26 18.35
N PRO A 193 -10.01 2.91 17.50
CA PRO A 193 -9.78 2.85 16.06
C PRO A 193 -9.45 4.25 15.53
N ALA A 194 -8.37 4.38 14.77
CA ALA A 194 -7.89 5.67 14.26
C ALA A 194 -8.92 6.33 13.32
N ARG A 195 -9.58 5.54 12.47
CA ARG A 195 -10.48 6.00 11.40
C ARG A 195 -9.87 7.10 10.52
N ALA A 196 -8.54 7.07 10.37
CA ALA A 196 -7.77 8.13 9.73
C ALA A 196 -7.83 8.09 8.19
N GLY A 197 -8.34 7.02 7.60
CA GLY A 197 -8.37 6.81 6.15
C GLY A 197 -7.33 5.78 5.70
N CYS A 198 -7.03 5.77 4.40
CA CYS A 198 -6.09 4.79 3.84
C CYS A 198 -4.65 5.32 3.94
N CYS A 199 -3.70 4.44 4.25
CA CYS A 199 -2.26 4.72 4.25
C CYS A 199 -1.67 5.00 2.84
N GLN A 200 -2.50 5.01 1.79
CA GLN A 200 -2.14 5.31 0.40
C GLN A 200 -1.14 4.36 -0.27
N ARG A 201 -0.71 3.28 0.39
CA ARG A 201 0.22 2.28 -0.16
C ARG A 201 -0.12 1.83 -1.60
N PRO A 202 -1.38 1.51 -1.97
CA PRO A 202 -1.71 1.12 -3.34
C PRO A 202 -1.38 2.20 -4.39
N ARG A 203 -1.56 3.48 -4.03
CA ARG A 203 -1.25 4.62 -4.89
C ARG A 203 0.24 4.87 -4.99
N ILE A 204 0.94 4.84 -3.84
CA ILE A 204 2.39 5.05 -3.77
C ILE A 204 3.13 4.02 -4.62
N SER A 205 2.79 2.73 -4.49
CA SER A 205 3.49 1.65 -5.21
C SER A 205 3.21 1.60 -6.71
N HIS A 206 2.15 2.28 -7.16
CA HIS A 206 1.74 2.37 -8.57
C HIS A 206 1.88 3.79 -9.14
N GLY A 207 2.66 4.68 -8.51
CA GLY A 207 2.99 5.98 -9.10
C GLY A 207 1.90 7.04 -9.07
N PHE A 208 0.83 6.86 -8.30
CA PHE A 208 -0.20 7.89 -8.12
C PHE A 208 0.17 8.84 -6.97
N LEU A 209 1.39 9.38 -7.00
CA LEU A 209 1.98 10.15 -5.90
C LEU A 209 1.20 11.43 -5.59
N ARG A 210 0.71 12.16 -6.60
CA ARG A 210 -0.09 13.37 -6.35
C ARG A 210 -1.42 13.08 -5.64
N LEU A 211 -2.05 11.95 -5.98
CA LEU A 211 -3.26 11.49 -5.28
C LEU A 211 -2.93 10.94 -3.89
N ALA A 212 -1.80 10.26 -3.75
CA ALA A 212 -1.32 9.78 -2.46
C ALA A 212 -1.03 10.95 -1.51
N LYS A 213 -0.35 12.01 -1.96
CA LYS A 213 -0.13 13.24 -1.20
C LYS A 213 -1.45 13.84 -0.71
N ARG A 214 -2.34 14.21 -1.65
CA ARG A 214 -3.63 14.87 -1.34
C ARG A 214 -4.49 14.13 -0.30
N ASP A 215 -4.63 12.81 -0.44
CA ASP A 215 -5.48 12.03 0.48
C ASP A 215 -4.70 11.53 1.70
N GLY A 216 -3.37 11.39 1.59
CA GLY A 216 -2.46 11.01 2.66
C GLY A 216 -2.27 12.10 3.70
N GLU A 217 -2.22 13.38 3.29
CA GLU A 217 -2.22 14.53 4.20
C GLU A 217 -3.42 14.51 5.16
N LYS A 218 -4.61 14.15 4.64
CA LYS A 218 -5.80 14.02 5.48
C LYS A 218 -5.64 12.89 6.49
N THR A 219 -4.99 11.80 6.09
CA THR A 219 -4.70 10.68 6.98
C THR A 219 -3.68 11.07 8.04
N LEU A 220 -2.60 11.77 7.71
CA LEU A 220 -1.63 12.25 8.70
C LEU A 220 -2.28 13.22 9.68
N ARG A 221 -3.01 14.24 9.22
CA ARG A 221 -3.74 15.18 10.11
C ARG A 221 -4.70 14.50 11.08
N ASN A 222 -5.38 13.43 10.65
CA ASN A 222 -6.24 12.65 11.53
C ASN A 222 -5.46 11.85 12.58
N LEU A 223 -4.21 11.45 12.27
CA LEU A 223 -3.32 10.78 13.21
C LEU A 223 -2.63 11.76 14.16
N ASP A 224 -2.29 12.96 13.69
CA ASP A 224 -1.68 14.03 14.50
C ASP A 224 -2.57 14.39 15.70
N ALA A 225 -3.89 14.42 15.51
CA ALA A 225 -4.86 14.60 16.59
C ALA A 225 -4.71 13.58 17.76
N PHE A 226 -4.13 12.41 17.51
CA PHE A 226 -3.79 11.44 18.55
C PHE A 226 -2.35 11.59 19.06
N ILE A 227 -1.41 11.88 18.16
CA ILE A 227 0.01 12.08 18.48
C ILE A 227 0.20 13.27 19.41
N ASP A 228 -0.49 14.40 19.15
CA ASP A 228 -0.46 15.62 19.97
C ASP A 228 -0.94 15.38 21.40
N ARG A 229 -1.78 14.36 21.59
CA ARG A 229 -2.28 13.91 22.90
C ARG A 229 -1.35 12.89 23.57
N GLY A 230 -0.19 12.61 22.98
CA GLY A 230 0.78 11.63 23.44
C GLY A 230 0.38 10.17 23.25
N LEU A 231 -0.67 9.88 22.46
CA LEU A 231 -1.15 8.52 22.27
C LEU A 231 -0.29 7.76 21.27
N LYS A 232 -0.04 6.47 21.55
CA LYS A 232 0.69 5.58 20.66
C LYS A 232 -0.26 4.96 19.63
N ILE A 233 0.21 4.93 18.38
CA ILE A 233 -0.51 4.32 17.25
C ILE A 233 0.13 2.98 16.92
N VAL A 234 -0.68 1.91 16.95
CA VAL A 234 -0.29 0.55 16.57
C VAL A 234 -0.75 0.31 15.14
N VAL A 235 0.16 -0.21 14.31
CA VAL A 235 -0.10 -0.56 12.91
C VAL A 235 0.22 -2.05 12.72
N CYS A 236 -0.77 -2.84 12.28
CA CYS A 236 -0.58 -4.28 12.07
C CYS A 236 -0.01 -4.62 10.68
N GLU A 237 -0.27 -3.77 9.68
CA GLU A 237 0.14 -4.00 8.30
C GLU A 237 1.48 -3.30 7.98
N PRO A 238 2.58 -4.04 7.72
CA PRO A 238 3.89 -3.45 7.43
C PRO A 238 3.88 -2.48 6.25
N GLY A 239 3.07 -2.76 5.23
CA GLY A 239 2.91 -1.88 4.07
C GLY A 239 2.35 -0.51 4.45
N CYS A 240 1.41 -0.46 5.40
CA CYS A 240 0.90 0.80 5.93
C CYS A 240 1.87 1.45 6.91
N ALA A 241 2.56 0.67 7.75
CA ALA A 241 3.59 1.21 8.65
C ALA A 241 4.65 1.98 7.86
N SER A 242 5.27 1.35 6.85
CA SER A 242 6.26 2.03 6.00
C SER A 242 5.65 3.19 5.21
N ALA A 243 4.37 3.14 4.85
CA ALA A 243 3.75 4.25 4.12
C ALA A 243 3.59 5.48 5.01
N LEU A 244 3.20 5.28 6.28
CA LEU A 244 3.00 6.34 7.25
C LEU A 244 4.32 6.90 7.78
N THR A 245 5.37 6.07 7.95
CA THR A 245 6.65 6.50 8.55
C THR A 245 7.67 6.99 7.54
N ASP A 246 7.66 6.46 6.31
CA ASP A 246 8.71 6.74 5.33
C ASP A 246 8.18 7.41 4.07
N ASP A 247 7.05 6.95 3.52
CA ASP A 247 6.62 7.40 2.19
C ASP A 247 5.83 8.71 2.22
N LEU A 248 4.82 8.82 3.07
CA LEU A 248 3.97 10.00 3.15
C LEU A 248 4.70 11.24 3.69
N PRO A 249 5.54 11.15 4.74
CA PRO A 249 6.32 12.31 5.19
C PRO A 249 7.23 12.86 4.09
N ASP A 250 7.78 11.99 3.24
CA ASP A 250 8.63 12.37 2.11
C ASP A 250 7.87 13.03 0.93
N LEU A 251 6.53 12.91 0.89
CA LEU A 251 5.67 13.40 -0.19
C LEU A 251 4.93 14.70 0.16
N ILE A 252 4.77 14.97 1.45
CA ILE A 252 3.98 16.08 1.95
C ILE A 252 4.95 17.24 2.20
N ASP A 253 4.52 18.44 1.83
CA ASP A 253 5.36 19.62 2.09
C ASP A 253 5.25 19.95 3.58
N ASP A 254 6.34 20.41 4.18
CA ASP A 254 6.32 20.97 5.52
C ASP A 254 5.53 22.30 5.50
N GLU A 255 4.21 22.22 5.61
CA GLU A 255 3.35 23.35 5.96
C GLU A 255 2.74 23.05 7.34
N ASP A 256 3.38 23.63 8.37
CA ASP A 256 3.06 23.63 9.82
C ASP A 256 2.83 22.27 10.51
#